data_AF-A0A3C1BKC4-F1
#
_entry.id   AF-A0A3C1BKC4-F1
#
_cell.length_a   1.000
_cell.length_b   1.000
_cell.length_c   1.000
_cell.angle_alpha   90.00
_cell.angle_beta   90.00
_cell.angle_gamma   90.00
#
_symmetry.space_group_name_H-M   'P 1'
#
loop_
_entity.id
_entity.type
_entity.pdbx_description
1 polymer ?
#
loop_
_entity_poly.entity_id
_entity_poly.type
_entity_poly.pdbx_seq_one_letter_code
_entity_poly.pdbx_strand_id
1 'polypeptide(L)' 'MDNQPRVLHLDIISDVICPWCFIGKRKLDAALGELEDLRVNLIWRPFQLDPTTPPDGYDRRKEMEKKFGADGARKLA' A
#
# COMPACT_ATOMS: atom_id res chain seq x y z
N MET A 1 -30.30 22.08 14.85
CA MET A 1 -30.38 20.62 14.68
C MET A 1 -29.77 20.31 13.32
N ASP A 2 -28.45 20.36 13.21
CA ASP A 2 -27.73 19.90 12.02
C ASP A 2 -26.85 18.75 12.45
N ASN A 3 -27.40 17.54 12.33
CA ASN A 3 -26.65 16.29 12.50
C ASN A 3 -26.46 15.65 11.13
N GLN A 4 -25.71 16.33 10.25
CA GLN A 4 -25.27 15.73 8.99
C GLN A 4 -23.96 14.98 9.23
N PRO A 5 -23.89 13.68 8.90
CA PRO A 5 -22.67 12.90 9.06
C PRO A 5 -21.57 13.51 8.19
N ARG A 6 -20.40 13.75 8.79
CA ARG A 6 -19.24 14.28 8.07
C ARG A 6 -18.77 13.21 7.10
N VAL A 7 -18.65 13.57 5.83
CA VAL A 7 -18.16 12.66 4.78
C VAL A 7 -16.71 13.03 4.44
N LEU A 8 -15.80 12.07 4.58
CA LEU A 8 -14.42 12.19 4.11
C LEU A 8 -14.24 11.36 2.84
N HIS A 9 -13.69 11.96 1.80
CA HIS A 9 -13.23 11.24 0.61
C HIS A 9 -11.74 10.95 0.75
N LEU A 10 -11.36 9.68 0.58
CA LEU A 10 -9.99 9.22 0.78
C LEU A 10 -9.57 8.34 -0.41
N ASP A 11 -8.69 8.87 -1.25
CA ASP A 11 -8.02 8.11 -2.30
C ASP A 11 -6.73 7.49 -1.74
N ILE A 12 -6.59 6.17 -1.82
CA ILE A 12 -5.38 5.45 -1.44
C ILE A 12 -4.66 4.96 -2.69
N ILE A 13 -3.46 5.48 -2.91
CA ILE A 13 -2.57 5.04 -3.99
C ILE A 13 -1.73 3.88 -3.45
N SER A 14 -1.84 2.70 -4.07
CA SER A 14 -1.21 1.49 -3.56
C SER A 14 -0.66 0.60 -4.68
N ASP A 15 0.51 0.04 -4.43
CA ASP A 15 1.07 -1.07 -5.21
C ASP A 15 1.10 -2.34 -4.35
N VAL A 16 0.77 -3.48 -4.96
CA VAL A 16 0.75 -4.81 -4.33
C VAL A 16 2.13 -5.31 -3.93
N ILE A 17 3.20 -4.88 -4.61
CA ILE A 17 4.58 -5.28 -4.27
C ILE A 17 5.19 -4.43 -3.15
N CYS A 18 4.53 -3.33 -2.76
CA CYS A 18 5.07 -2.39 -1.80
C CYS A 18 4.83 -2.88 -0.35
N PRO A 19 5.88 -3.21 0.42
CA PRO A 19 5.70 -3.65 1.80
C PRO A 19 5.11 -2.55 2.69
N TRP A 20 5.43 -1.28 2.40
CA TRP A 20 4.89 -0.13 3.13
C TRP A 20 3.42 0.12 2.85
N CYS A 21 2.94 -0.12 1.63
CA CYS A 21 1.51 -0.05 1.33
C CYS A 21 0.73 -1.08 2.15
N PHE A 22 1.27 -2.28 2.35
CA PHE A 22 0.64 -3.29 3.20
C PHE A 22 0.57 -2.86 4.67
N ILE A 23 1.69 -2.36 5.22
CA ILE A 23 1.73 -1.83 6.60
C ILE A 23 0.77 -0.64 6.75
N GLY A 24 0.77 0.27 5.78
CA GLY A 24 -0.13 1.42 5.72
C GLY A 24 -1.59 1.01 5.72
N LYS A 25 -1.98 -0.01 4.94
CA LYS A 25 -3.34 -0.54 4.91
C LYS A 25 -3.76 -1.10 6.26
N ARG A 26 -2.89 -1.84 6.97
CA ARG A 26 -3.20 -2.35 8.32
C ARG A 26 -3.40 -1.22 9.33
N LYS A 27 -2.57 -0.18 9.28
CA LYS A 27 -2.71 1.01 10.14
C LYS A 27 -3.98 1.80 9.81
N LEU A 28 -4.30 1.94 8.53
CA LEU A 28 -5.53 2.60 8.07
C LEU A 28 -6.76 1.83 8.56
N ASP A 29 -6.78 0.50 8.40
CA ASP A 29 -7.90 -0.32 8.89
C ASP A 29 -8.15 -0.12 10.40
N ALA A 30 -7.07 -0.10 11.20
CA ALA A 30 -7.15 0.12 12.63
C ALA A 30 -7.73 1.51 12.95
N ALA A 31 -7.19 2.57 12.32
CA ALA A 31 -7.66 3.93 12.51
C ALA A 31 -9.13 4.11 12.07
N LEU A 32 -9.54 3.47 10.97
CA LEU A 32 -10.94 3.50 10.52
C LEU A 32 -11.90 2.81 11.50
N GLY A 33 -11.43 1.81 12.24
CA GLY A 33 -12.21 1.12 13.28
C GLY A 33 -12.46 1.96 14.54
N GLU A 34 -11.75 3.07 14.73
CA GLU A 34 -11.87 3.98 15.88
C GLU A 34 -12.78 5.20 15.60
N LEU A 35 -13.30 5.34 14.38
CA LEU A 35 -14.11 6.51 13.98
C LEU A 35 -15.60 6.27 14.23
N GLU A 36 -16.23 7.09 15.09
CA GLU A 36 -17.64 6.90 15.48
C GLU A 36 -18.64 7.81 14.73
N ASP A 37 -18.22 8.90 14.06
CA ASP A 37 -19.12 9.87 13.40
C ASP A 37 -18.61 10.39 12.04
N LEU A 38 -17.77 9.60 11.36
CA LEU A 38 -17.21 9.95 10.04
C LEU A 38 -17.54 8.88 9.01
N ARG A 39 -18.30 9.25 7.96
CA ARG A 39 -18.48 8.38 6.80
C ARG A 39 -17.28 8.53 5.86
N VAL A 40 -16.51 7.47 5.68
CA VAL A 40 -15.37 7.46 4.77
C VAL A 40 -15.78 6.85 3.43
N ASN A 41 -15.65 7.61 2.35
CA ASN A 41 -15.69 7.12 0.98
C ASN A 41 -14.24 6.78 0.57
N LEU A 42 -13.89 5.50 0.66
CA LEU A 42 -12.55 5.00 0.41
C LEU A 42 -12.43 4.50 -1.04
N ILE A 43 -11.50 5.08 -1.81
CA ILE A 43 -11.23 4.68 -3.19
C ILE A 43 -9.78 4.21 -3.29
N TRP A 44 -9.59 3.01 -3.83
CA TRP A 44 -8.25 2.48 -4.11
C TRP A 44 -7.83 2.84 -5.53
N ARG A 45 -6.67 3.47 -5.65
CA ARG A 45 -6.03 3.83 -6.91
C ARG A 45 -4.81 2.92 -7.11
N PRO A 46 -4.78 2.08 -8.15
CA PRO A 46 -3.62 1.24 -8.40
C PRO A 46 -2.39 2.09 -8.77
N PHE A 47 -1.22 1.64 -8.34
CA PHE A 47 0.07 2.22 -8.68
C PHE A 47 1.06 1.12 -9.05
N GLN A 48 1.99 1.44 -9.95
CA GLN A 48 3.12 0.57 -10.28
C GLN A 48 4.41 1.28 -9.88
N LEU A 49 5.10 0.76 -8.86
CA LEU A 49 6.40 1.25 -8.42
C LEU A 49 7.45 1.04 -9.52
N ASP A 50 7.33 -0.05 -10.27
CA ASP A 50 8.18 -0.36 -11.42
C ASP A 50 7.32 -0.66 -12.66
N PRO A 51 7.00 0.36 -13.48
CA PRO A 51 6.21 0.19 -14.69
C PRO A 51 6.95 -0.54 -15.82
N THR A 52 8.25 -0.84 -15.64
CA THR A 52 9.06 -1.57 -16.63
C THR A 52 9.01 -3.09 -16.43
N THR A 53 8.36 -3.55 -15.35
CA THR A 53 8.21 -4.97 -15.02
C THR A 53 7.52 -5.72 -16.17
N PRO A 54 8.15 -6.78 -16.71
CA PRO A 54 7.55 -7.55 -17.80
C PRO A 54 6.39 -8.43 -17.26
N PRO A 55 5.47 -8.89 -18.12
CA PRO A 55 4.28 -9.64 -17.69
C PRO A 55 4.58 -10.95 -16.95
N ASP A 56 5.70 -11.59 -17.25
CA ASP A 56 6.23 -12.80 -16.60
C ASP A 56 6.98 -12.50 -15.29
N GLY A 57 7.23 -11.22 -15.00
CA GLY A 57 7.89 -10.76 -13.79
C GLY A 57 9.40 -10.97 -13.77
N TYR A 58 9.99 -10.79 -12.59
CA TYR A 58 11.42 -10.99 -12.36
C TYR A 58 11.66 -12.13 -11.37
N ASP A 59 12.83 -12.77 -11.47
CA ASP A 59 13.35 -13.59 -10.38
C ASP A 59 13.58 -12.69 -9.16
N ARG A 60 12.75 -12.86 -8.13
CA ARG A 60 12.76 -12.03 -6.91
C ARG A 60 14.15 -11.96 -6.29
N ARG A 61 14.85 -13.09 -6.17
CA ARG A 61 16.16 -13.13 -5.49
C ARG A 61 17.19 -12.33 -6.29
N LYS A 62 17.28 -12.58 -7.60
CA LYS A 62 18.21 -11.83 -8.47
C LYS A 62 17.90 -10.33 -8.42
N GLU A 63 16.63 -9.97 -8.37
CA GLU A 63 16.25 -8.56 -8.41
C GLU A 63 16.45 -7.84 -7.07
N MET A 64 16.30 -8.55 -5.95
CA MET A 64 16.72 -8.03 -4.64
C MET A 64 18.24 -7.93 -4.54
N GLU A 65 19.00 -8.87 -5.09
CA GLU A 65 20.47 -8.81 -5.13
C GLU A 65 20.96 -7.61 -5.95
N LYS A 66 20.31 -7.32 -7.10
CA LYS A 66 20.64 -6.11 -7.87
C LYS A 66 20.30 -4.82 -7.13
N LYS A 67 19.15 -4.76 -6.44
CA LYS A 67 18.69 -3.54 -5.75
C LYS A 67 19.40 -3.27 -4.44
N PHE A 68 19.76 -4.31 -3.69
CA PHE A 68 20.23 -4.18 -2.30
C PHE A 68 21.57 -4.87 -2.03
N GLY A 69 22.20 -5.47 -3.04
CA GLY A 69 23.41 -6.28 -2.89
C GLY A 69 23.14 -7.66 -2.27
N ALA A 70 24.15 -8.54 -2.25
CA ALA A 70 24.02 -9.91 -1.75
C ALA A 70 23.60 -9.97 -0.27
N ASP A 71 24.23 -9.17 0.58
CA ASP A 71 23.93 -9.12 2.02
C ASP A 71 22.56 -8.48 2.30
N GLY A 72 22.17 -7.46 1.53
CA GLY A 72 20.86 -6.83 1.64
C GLY A 72 19.74 -7.75 1.19
N ALA A 73 19.93 -8.46 0.06
CA ALA A 73 18.98 -9.44 -0.44
C ALA A 73 18.78 -10.60 0.54
N ARG A 74 19.85 -11.10 1.16
CA ARG A 74 19.77 -12.18 2.16
C ARG A 74 18.93 -11.80 3.38
N LYS A 75 18.94 -10.53 3.79
CA LYS A 75 18.15 -10.01 4.91
C LYS A 75 16.67 -9.79 4.56
N LEU A 76 16.36 -9.69 3.28
CA LEU A 76 15.01 -9.45 2.74
C LEU A 76 14.36 -10.71 2.15
N ALA A 77 15.14 -11.80 2.00
CA ALA A 77 14.70 -13.08 1.47
C ALA A 77 13.68 -13.74 2.39
#